data_AF-A0A2V9BWS2-F1
#
_entry.id   AF-A0A2V9BWS2-F1
#
_cell.length_a   1.000
_cell.length_b   1.000
_cell.length_c   1.000
_cell.angle_alpha   90.00
_cell.angle_beta   90.00
_cell.angle_gamma   90.00
#
_symmetry.space_group_name_H-M   'P 1'
#
loop_
_entity.id
_entity.type
_entity.pdbx_description
1 polymer ?
#
loop_
_entity_poly.entity_id
_entity_poly.type
_entity_poly.pdbx_seq_one_letter_code
_entity_poly.pdbx_strand_id
1 'polypeptide(L)'
;MTMPASRVARPSTTEEAVRLLADNGPEAVIIAGGTDVVPNLQMKLFTPRVLVDIKPIRALQGITIAAAGALRLGALTTLTEIVGSPLLQASYPVLVSAAATIAGPLQRNMGTLGGNLCLETRCLWYNQSHFWRKALGGCLKKDGDVCHVAPGGKRCWAAWSGDSAPALLTLDAEVEITGPRGRRRLPLAQFYLNDGM
;
A
#
# COMPACT_ATOMS: atom_id res chain seq x y z
N MET A 1 11.14 -12.39 16.25
CA MET A 1 10.30 -12.64 15.04
C MET A 1 11.22 -12.80 13.85
N THR A 2 11.11 -13.90 13.09
CA THR A 2 11.94 -14.12 11.90
C THR A 2 11.23 -13.64 10.64
N MET A 3 11.97 -13.22 9.62
CA MET A 3 11.42 -12.95 8.30
C MET A 3 11.08 -14.25 7.56
N PRO A 4 10.04 -14.29 6.71
CA PRO A 4 9.85 -15.39 5.77
C PRO A 4 11.04 -15.47 4.81
N ALA A 5 11.46 -16.69 4.45
CA ALA A 5 12.47 -16.87 3.41
C ALA A 5 11.90 -16.44 2.05
N SER A 6 12.27 -15.24 1.60
CA SER A 6 11.78 -14.65 0.37
C SER A 6 12.96 -14.27 -0.53
N ARG A 7 12.88 -14.60 -1.82
CA ARG A 7 13.80 -14.03 -2.82
C ARG A 7 13.38 -12.58 -3.09
N VAL A 8 14.34 -11.67 -3.20
CA VAL A 8 14.06 -10.29 -3.60
C VAL A 8 14.35 -10.13 -5.10
N ALA A 9 13.33 -9.77 -5.86
CA ALA A 9 13.47 -9.37 -7.26
C ALA A 9 13.44 -7.84 -7.36
N ARG A 10 14.30 -7.26 -8.20
CA ARG A 10 14.50 -5.80 -8.29
C ARG A 10 14.33 -5.35 -9.75
N PRO A 11 13.09 -5.34 -10.28
CA PRO A 11 12.83 -4.89 -11.64
C PRO A 11 13.21 -3.42 -11.83
N SER A 12 13.64 -3.08 -13.03
CA SER A 12 14.00 -1.71 -13.43
C SER A 12 12.86 -0.98 -14.13
N THR A 13 11.88 -1.73 -14.65
CA THR A 13 10.72 -1.21 -15.38
C THR A 13 9.40 -1.70 -14.76
N THR A 14 8.32 -0.97 -15.04
CA THR A 14 6.98 -1.37 -14.59
C THR A 14 6.53 -2.67 -15.27
N GLU A 15 6.93 -2.88 -16.52
CA GLU A 15 6.61 -4.07 -17.32
C GLU A 15 7.30 -5.32 -16.77
N GLU A 16 8.54 -5.20 -16.30
CA GLU A 16 9.24 -6.28 -15.58
C GLU A 16 8.57 -6.60 -14.25
N ALA A 17 8.19 -5.57 -13.48
CA ALA A 17 7.50 -5.76 -12.20
C ALA A 17 6.16 -6.48 -12.39
N VAL A 18 5.38 -6.07 -13.39
CA VAL A 18 4.11 -6.72 -13.73
C VAL A 18 4.31 -8.16 -14.15
N ARG A 19 5.33 -8.47 -14.96
CA ARG A 19 5.67 -9.85 -15.34
C ARG A 19 6.02 -10.70 -14.11
N LEU A 20 6.90 -10.21 -13.24
CA LEU A 20 7.25 -10.90 -12.00
C LEU A 20 6.03 -11.18 -11.11
N LEU A 21 5.11 -10.23 -10.98
CA LEU A 21 3.88 -10.41 -10.22
C LEU A 21 2.95 -11.43 -10.89
N ALA A 22 2.80 -11.40 -12.21
CA ALA A 22 1.98 -12.35 -12.95
C ALA A 22 2.52 -13.78 -12.85
N ASP A 23 3.85 -13.95 -13.01
CA ASP A 23 4.51 -15.26 -13.01
C ASP A 23 4.48 -15.93 -11.64
N ASN A 24 4.40 -15.16 -10.55
CA ASN A 24 4.43 -15.67 -9.18
C ASN A 24 3.07 -15.63 -8.47
N GLY A 25 2.08 -14.92 -9.04
CA GLY A 25 0.73 -14.82 -8.50
C GLY A 25 0.69 -14.42 -7.01
N PRO A 26 -0.09 -15.12 -6.15
CA PRO A 26 -0.23 -14.77 -4.73
C PRO A 26 1.05 -14.97 -3.91
N GLU A 27 2.06 -15.66 -4.44
CA GLU A 27 3.34 -15.88 -3.77
C GLU A 27 4.30 -14.67 -3.91
N ALA A 28 3.90 -13.64 -4.66
CA ALA A 28 4.66 -12.40 -4.79
C ALA A 28 3.97 -11.21 -4.13
N VAL A 29 4.76 -10.39 -3.43
CA VAL A 29 4.30 -9.14 -2.81
C VAL A 29 5.21 -8.00 -3.22
N ILE A 30 4.62 -6.85 -3.56
CA ILE A 30 5.35 -5.62 -3.87
C ILE A 30 5.96 -5.06 -2.58
N ILE A 31 7.20 -4.61 -2.64
CA ILE A 31 7.81 -3.79 -1.59
C ILE A 31 8.33 -2.46 -2.17
N ALA A 32 7.91 -1.37 -1.54
CA ALA A 32 8.42 -0.03 -1.76
C ALA A 32 9.15 0.44 -0.49
N GLY A 33 8.61 1.42 0.24
CA GLY A 33 9.16 1.90 1.50
C GLY A 33 9.34 0.85 2.60
N GLY A 34 8.55 -0.23 2.56
CA GLY A 34 8.65 -1.33 3.53
C GLY A 34 7.96 -1.07 4.88
N THR A 35 7.48 0.16 5.12
CA THR A 35 7.00 0.60 6.45
C THR A 35 5.71 -0.07 6.92
N ASP A 36 4.90 -0.60 6.00
CA ASP A 36 3.74 -1.45 6.32
C ASP A 36 4.03 -2.94 6.11
N VAL A 37 4.53 -3.29 4.92
CA VAL A 37 4.72 -4.70 4.54
C VAL A 37 5.76 -5.43 5.40
N VAL A 38 6.87 -4.79 5.82
CA VAL A 38 7.91 -5.48 6.60
C VAL A 38 7.40 -5.91 7.99
N PRO A 39 6.75 -5.03 8.79
CA PRO A 39 6.08 -5.45 10.03
C PRO A 39 5.07 -6.59 9.80
N ASN A 40 4.26 -6.50 8.75
CA ASN A 40 3.27 -7.53 8.41
C ASN A 40 3.94 -8.90 8.08
N LEU A 41 5.09 -8.89 7.41
CA LEU A 41 5.90 -10.08 7.14
C LEU A 41 6.51 -10.67 8.42
N GLN A 42 6.98 -9.84 9.35
CA GLN A 42 7.51 -10.29 10.65
C GLN A 42 6.42 -10.97 11.50
N MET A 43 5.18 -10.50 11.38
CA MET A 43 3.99 -11.09 12.00
C MET A 43 3.44 -12.31 11.26
N LYS A 44 4.01 -12.67 10.09
CA LYS A 44 3.53 -13.71 9.18
C LYS A 44 2.08 -13.49 8.72
N LEU A 45 1.68 -12.23 8.50
CA LEU A 45 0.40 -11.91 7.86
C LEU A 45 0.47 -12.29 6.38
N PHE A 46 1.64 -12.07 5.78
CA PHE A 46 2.02 -12.60 4.48
C PHE A 46 3.28 -13.45 4.62
N THR A 47 3.40 -14.47 3.78
CA THR A 47 4.60 -15.32 3.66
C THR A 47 4.95 -15.54 2.19
N PRO A 48 5.19 -14.47 1.42
CA PRO A 48 5.49 -14.59 0.00
C PRO A 48 6.83 -15.30 -0.22
N ARG A 49 6.96 -15.99 -1.35
CA ARG A 49 8.26 -16.51 -1.82
C ARG A 49 9.08 -15.44 -2.52
N VAL A 50 8.42 -14.41 -3.07
CA VAL A 50 9.08 -13.33 -3.82
C VAL A 50 8.64 -11.97 -3.30
N LEU A 51 9.61 -11.13 -2.98
CA LEU A 51 9.41 -9.70 -2.78
C LEU A 51 9.84 -8.96 -4.04
N VAL A 52 8.93 -8.20 -4.64
CA VAL A 52 9.21 -7.37 -5.82
C VAL A 52 9.52 -5.95 -5.35
N ASP A 53 10.81 -5.64 -5.19
CA ASP A 53 11.30 -4.31 -4.82
C ASP A 53 11.22 -3.37 -6.01
N ILE A 54 10.22 -2.50 -5.99
CA ILE A 54 9.95 -1.56 -7.09
C ILE A 54 10.72 -0.25 -6.98
N LYS A 55 11.51 -0.02 -5.90
CA LYS A 55 12.31 1.20 -5.73
C LYS A 55 13.20 1.57 -6.93
N PRO A 56 13.80 0.61 -7.67
CA PRO A 56 14.64 0.94 -8.83
C PRO A 56 13.88 1.59 -10.00
N ILE A 57 12.54 1.48 -10.05
CA ILE A 57 11.73 1.98 -11.16
C ILE A 57 11.57 3.51 -11.05
N ARG A 58 12.53 4.24 -11.61
CA ARG A 58 12.59 5.72 -11.56
C ARG A 58 11.35 6.41 -12.12
N ALA A 59 10.70 5.81 -13.13
CA ALA A 59 9.47 6.34 -13.72
C ALA A 59 8.29 6.43 -12.74
N LEU A 60 8.38 5.77 -11.57
CA LEU A 60 7.37 5.86 -10.51
C LEU A 60 7.73 6.89 -9.44
N GLN A 61 8.79 7.67 -9.57
CA GLN A 61 9.23 8.64 -8.55
C GLN A 61 8.82 10.07 -8.91
N GLY A 62 8.66 10.90 -7.88
CA GLY A 62 8.60 12.35 -8.00
C GLY A 62 7.24 12.94 -8.35
N ILE A 63 7.24 14.25 -8.49
CA ILE A 63 6.06 15.08 -8.76
C ILE A 63 6.31 15.78 -10.08
N THR A 64 5.39 15.63 -11.03
CA THR A 64 5.53 16.20 -12.38
C THR A 64 4.24 16.90 -12.78
N ILE A 65 4.35 17.88 -13.67
CA ILE A 65 3.19 18.52 -14.29
C ILE A 65 2.79 17.68 -15.50
N ALA A 66 1.52 17.30 -15.55
CA ALA A 66 0.90 16.56 -16.62
C ALA A 66 0.11 17.50 -17.56
N ALA A 67 -0.62 16.92 -18.52
CA ALA A 67 -1.44 17.67 -19.44
C ALA A 67 -2.46 18.57 -18.70
N ALA A 68 -2.78 19.71 -19.30
CA ALA A 68 -3.71 20.70 -18.76
C ALA A 68 -3.37 21.23 -17.34
N GLY A 69 -2.10 21.13 -16.93
CA GLY A 69 -1.64 21.65 -15.64
C GLY A 69 -1.96 20.76 -14.44
N ALA A 70 -2.53 19.56 -14.65
CA ALA A 70 -2.73 18.59 -13.59
C ALA A 70 -1.37 18.09 -13.04
N LEU A 71 -1.34 17.63 -11.80
CA LEU A 71 -0.13 17.01 -11.24
C LEU A 71 -0.17 15.49 -11.34
N ARG A 72 0.97 14.90 -11.69
CA ARG A 72 1.22 13.48 -11.61
C ARG A 72 2.21 13.22 -10.48
N LEU A 73 1.76 12.48 -9.48
CA LEU A 73 2.60 11.99 -8.40
C LEU A 73 2.95 10.53 -8.68
N GLY A 74 4.24 10.23 -8.74
CA GLY A 74 4.72 8.87 -8.84
C GLY A 74 4.34 8.04 -7.61
N ALA A 75 4.06 6.74 -7.81
CA ALA A 75 3.71 5.83 -6.71
C ALA A 75 4.84 5.71 -5.65
N LEU A 76 6.09 5.99 -6.02
CA LEU A 76 7.27 6.00 -5.17
C LEU A 76 7.64 7.38 -4.62
N THR A 77 6.84 8.42 -4.88
CA THR A 77 7.02 9.70 -4.20
C THR A 77 6.86 9.49 -2.70
N THR A 78 7.90 9.85 -1.96
CA THR A 78 7.91 9.67 -0.51
C THR A 78 6.95 10.64 0.16
N LEU A 79 6.45 10.27 1.34
CA LEU A 79 5.58 11.15 2.10
C LEU A 79 6.32 12.42 2.53
N THR A 80 7.62 12.33 2.80
CA THR A 80 8.46 13.51 3.07
C THR A 80 8.58 14.44 1.87
N GLU A 81 8.74 13.92 0.65
CA GLU A 81 8.73 14.75 -0.56
C GLU A 81 7.38 15.46 -0.75
N ILE A 82 6.26 14.78 -0.45
CA ILE A 82 4.93 15.39 -0.51
C ILE A 82 4.83 16.54 0.50
N VAL A 83 5.20 16.28 1.76
CA VAL A 83 5.13 17.28 2.85
C VAL A 83 6.02 18.49 2.55
N GLY A 84 7.21 18.24 2.00
CA GLY A 84 8.21 19.27 1.70
C GLY A 84 8.05 19.99 0.36
N SER A 85 7.07 19.60 -0.48
CA SER A 85 6.92 20.17 -1.82
C SER A 85 6.26 21.56 -1.79
N PRO A 86 6.95 22.65 -2.19
CA PRO A 86 6.35 23.98 -2.23
C PRO A 86 5.17 24.05 -3.21
N LEU A 87 5.23 23.28 -4.31
CA LEU A 87 4.16 23.18 -5.30
C LEU A 87 2.88 22.60 -4.69
N LEU A 88 3.00 21.50 -3.93
CA LEU A 88 1.85 20.88 -3.27
C LEU A 88 1.35 21.72 -2.09
N GLN A 89 2.24 22.39 -1.36
CA GLN A 89 1.84 23.32 -0.30
C GLN A 89 0.99 24.47 -0.84
N ALA A 90 1.36 25.02 -2.00
CA ALA A 90 0.62 26.12 -2.62
C ALA A 90 -0.70 25.67 -3.27
N SER A 91 -0.71 24.52 -3.94
CA SER A 91 -1.84 24.12 -4.82
C SER A 91 -2.72 23.01 -4.26
N TYR A 92 -2.19 22.16 -3.38
CA TYR A 92 -2.87 20.97 -2.84
C TYR A 92 -2.61 20.80 -1.33
N PRO A 93 -2.87 21.83 -0.49
CA PRO A 93 -2.51 21.82 0.92
C PRO A 93 -3.17 20.68 1.71
N VAL A 94 -4.37 20.24 1.30
CA VAL A 94 -5.06 19.11 1.96
C VAL A 94 -4.25 17.81 1.89
N LEU A 95 -3.58 17.55 0.76
CA LEU A 95 -2.71 16.37 0.62
C LEU A 95 -1.46 16.50 1.48
N VAL A 96 -0.89 17.70 1.57
CA VAL A 96 0.27 17.99 2.43
C VAL A 96 -0.08 17.77 3.90
N SER A 97 -1.20 18.33 4.36
CA SER A 97 -1.68 18.16 5.72
C SER A 97 -1.92 16.70 6.07
N ALA A 98 -2.59 15.94 5.18
CA ALA A 98 -2.81 14.51 5.38
C ALA A 98 -1.49 13.72 5.38
N ALA A 99 -0.58 14.00 4.45
CA ALA A 99 0.72 13.32 4.42
C ALA A 99 1.54 13.58 5.69
N ALA A 100 1.40 14.75 6.32
CA ALA A 100 2.08 15.11 7.55
C ALA A 100 1.57 14.36 8.79
N THR A 101 0.32 13.88 8.80
CA THR A 101 -0.24 13.08 9.92
C THR A 101 0.22 11.63 9.89
N ILE A 102 0.73 11.14 8.75
CA ILE A 102 1.09 9.74 8.58
C ILE A 102 2.34 9.42 9.42
N ALA A 103 2.15 8.62 10.46
CA ALA A 103 3.21 8.03 11.29
C ALA A 103 4.28 9.05 11.76
N GLY A 104 5.52 8.59 11.94
CA GLY A 104 6.66 9.43 12.31
C GLY A 104 7.51 9.87 11.10
N PRO A 105 8.41 10.87 11.29
CA PRO A 105 9.28 11.36 10.21
C PRO A 105 10.14 10.30 9.53
N LEU A 106 10.70 9.35 10.30
CA LEU A 106 11.53 8.27 9.74
C LEU A 106 10.72 7.33 8.85
N GLN A 107 9.48 7.06 9.23
CA GLN A 107 8.54 6.29 8.43
C GLN A 107 8.14 7.07 7.17
N ARG A 108 7.96 8.40 7.24
CA ARG A 108 7.64 9.22 6.06
C ARG A 108 8.79 9.35 5.05
N ASN A 109 10.03 9.31 5.53
CA ASN A 109 11.21 9.30 4.65
C ASN A 109 11.28 8.05 3.76
N MET A 110 10.73 6.93 4.24
CA MET A 110 10.73 5.66 3.51
C MET A 110 9.37 5.38 2.84
N GLY A 111 8.29 5.73 3.51
CA GLY A 111 6.91 5.53 3.08
C GLY A 111 6.62 6.29 1.80
N THR A 112 5.90 5.63 0.89
CA THR A 112 5.59 6.15 -0.45
C THR A 112 4.10 6.36 -0.59
N LEU A 113 3.68 7.28 -1.47
CA LEU A 113 2.26 7.52 -1.76
C LEU A 113 1.52 6.24 -2.16
N GLY A 114 2.05 5.47 -3.11
CA GLY A 114 1.44 4.22 -3.55
C GLY A 114 1.36 3.19 -2.41
N GLY A 115 2.40 3.11 -1.58
CA GLY A 115 2.38 2.29 -0.37
C GLY A 115 1.34 2.73 0.66
N ASN A 116 1.04 4.03 0.79
CA ASN A 116 0.00 4.52 1.69
C ASN A 116 -1.41 4.27 1.13
N LEU A 117 -1.60 4.42 -0.18
CA LEU A 117 -2.88 4.10 -0.84
C LEU A 117 -3.20 2.60 -0.80
N CYS A 118 -2.16 1.75 -0.86
CA CYS A 118 -2.28 0.29 -0.88
C CYS A 118 -1.86 -0.39 0.44
N LEU A 119 -1.91 0.34 1.57
CA LEU A 119 -1.59 -0.27 2.87
C LEU A 119 -2.65 -1.32 3.24
N GLU A 120 -2.22 -2.28 4.06
CA GLU A 120 -3.11 -3.30 4.58
C GLU A 120 -4.04 -2.73 5.67
N THR A 121 -5.27 -3.23 5.70
CA THR A 121 -6.28 -2.95 6.73
C THR A 121 -5.80 -3.35 8.13
N ARG A 122 -6.36 -2.68 9.15
CA ARG A 122 -5.99 -2.84 10.55
C ARG A 122 -7.09 -3.47 11.38
N CYS A 123 -6.71 -4.42 12.22
CA CYS A 123 -7.59 -5.03 13.21
C CYS A 123 -6.75 -5.58 14.38
N LEU A 124 -7.23 -5.40 15.61
CA LEU A 124 -6.55 -5.88 16.82
C LEU A 124 -6.38 -7.41 16.86
N TRP A 125 -7.23 -8.14 16.13
CA TRP A 125 -7.18 -9.61 16.00
C TRP A 125 -6.30 -10.08 14.83
N TYR A 126 -5.96 -9.19 13.91
CA TYR A 126 -5.18 -9.50 12.70
C TYR A 126 -3.72 -9.07 12.84
N ASN A 127 -3.44 -7.83 13.27
CA ASN A 127 -2.08 -7.29 13.38
C ASN A 127 -1.39 -7.77 14.66
N GLN A 128 -1.30 -9.09 14.80
CA GLN A 128 -0.70 -9.79 15.93
C GLN A 128 0.31 -10.84 15.44
N SER A 129 1.19 -11.26 16.35
CA SER A 129 2.17 -12.31 16.06
C SER A 129 1.50 -13.61 15.57
N HIS A 130 2.20 -14.37 14.75
CA HIS A 130 1.73 -15.69 14.29
C HIS A 130 1.36 -16.63 15.45
N PHE A 131 2.18 -16.65 16.51
CA PHE A 131 1.92 -17.45 17.72
C PHE A 131 0.56 -17.09 18.33
N TRP A 132 0.31 -15.79 18.52
CA TRP A 132 -0.93 -15.30 19.11
C TRP A 132 -2.15 -15.66 18.25
N ARG A 133 -2.07 -15.41 16.93
CA ARG A 133 -3.18 -15.73 16.01
C ARG A 133 -3.46 -17.21 15.94
N LYS A 134 -2.41 -18.05 15.93
CA LYS A 134 -2.54 -19.50 15.90
C LYS A 134 -3.21 -20.03 17.18
N ALA A 135 -2.86 -19.47 18.34
CA ALA A 135 -3.49 -19.85 19.62
C ALA A 135 -5.01 -19.53 19.64
N LEU A 136 -5.43 -18.50 18.91
CA LEU A 136 -6.84 -18.12 18.75
C LEU A 136 -7.59 -18.92 17.66
N GLY A 137 -6.87 -19.69 16.82
CA GLY A 137 -7.47 -20.36 15.65
C GLY A 137 -7.64 -19.45 14.43
N GLY A 138 -6.89 -18.34 14.37
CA GLY A 138 -6.97 -17.39 13.26
C GLY A 138 -8.19 -16.46 13.33
N CYS A 139 -8.50 -15.82 12.21
CA CYS A 139 -9.70 -15.02 12.02
C CYS A 139 -10.15 -15.11 10.56
N LEU A 140 -11.34 -14.59 10.24
CA LEU A 140 -11.90 -14.63 8.88
C LEU A 140 -10.98 -14.03 7.80
N LYS A 141 -10.17 -13.02 8.14
CA LYS A 141 -9.18 -12.45 7.20
C LYS A 141 -8.01 -13.40 6.93
N LYS A 142 -7.65 -14.23 7.92
CA LYS A 142 -6.45 -15.07 7.85
C LYS A 142 -6.51 -16.29 8.77
N ASP A 143 -6.31 -17.45 8.15
CA ASP A 143 -6.09 -18.76 8.77
C ASP A 143 -7.24 -19.26 9.68
N GLY A 144 -8.42 -18.65 9.58
CA GLY A 144 -9.62 -19.02 10.33
C GLY A 144 -10.92 -18.58 9.64
N ASP A 145 -12.05 -18.76 10.31
CA ASP A 145 -13.40 -18.58 9.76
C ASP A 145 -14.28 -17.63 10.58
N VAL A 146 -13.81 -17.19 11.76
CA VAL A 146 -14.54 -16.28 12.65
C VAL A 146 -14.04 -14.84 12.54
N CYS A 147 -14.96 -13.89 12.41
CA CYS A 147 -14.66 -12.48 12.67
C CYS A 147 -14.81 -12.18 14.17
N HIS A 148 -13.70 -11.97 14.87
CA HIS A 148 -13.70 -11.68 16.31
C HIS A 148 -14.20 -10.27 16.67
N VAL A 149 -14.33 -9.36 15.70
CA VAL A 149 -14.96 -8.03 15.90
C VAL A 149 -16.48 -8.14 15.84
N ALA A 150 -17.01 -8.97 14.95
CA ALA A 150 -18.44 -9.16 14.73
C ALA A 150 -18.74 -10.66 14.59
N PRO A 151 -18.83 -11.40 15.71
CA PRO A 151 -19.13 -12.83 15.70
C PRO A 151 -20.43 -13.14 14.94
N GLY A 152 -20.40 -14.11 14.03
CA GLY A 152 -21.51 -14.45 13.14
C GLY A 152 -21.56 -13.66 11.82
N GLY A 153 -20.72 -12.64 11.66
CA GLY A 153 -20.54 -11.92 10.41
C GLY A 153 -19.83 -12.77 9.34
N LYS A 154 -20.21 -12.59 8.07
CA LYS A 154 -19.60 -13.28 6.92
C LYS A 154 -18.52 -12.47 6.19
N ARG A 155 -18.12 -11.32 6.74
CA ARG A 155 -17.09 -10.45 6.16
C ARG A 155 -16.11 -9.96 7.21
N CYS A 156 -14.89 -9.66 6.78
CA CYS A 156 -13.91 -9.00 7.62
C CYS A 156 -14.30 -7.51 7.82
N TRP A 157 -14.11 -7.02 9.05
CA TRP A 157 -14.36 -5.64 9.47
C TRP A 157 -13.05 -4.90 9.82
N ALA A 158 -11.92 -5.36 9.31
CA ALA A 158 -10.66 -4.62 9.45
C ALA A 158 -10.81 -3.24 8.79
N ALA A 159 -10.32 -2.21 9.47
CA ALA A 159 -10.47 -0.84 9.05
C ALA A 159 -9.30 -0.44 8.13
N TRP A 160 -9.60 0.19 7.00
CA TRP A 160 -8.58 0.82 6.17
C TRP A 160 -8.17 2.17 6.81
N SER A 161 -6.86 2.43 6.95
CA SER A 161 -6.33 3.48 7.83
C SER A 161 -5.27 4.38 7.17
N GLY A 162 -5.42 4.72 5.88
CA GLY A 162 -4.50 5.62 5.18
C GLY A 162 -4.99 7.06 5.14
N ASP A 163 -4.13 8.02 5.44
CA ASP A 163 -4.54 9.43 5.46
C ASP A 163 -4.52 10.08 4.06
N SER A 164 -3.70 9.59 3.11
CA SER A 164 -3.59 10.23 1.79
C SER A 164 -4.84 10.05 0.93
N ALA A 165 -5.55 8.92 1.06
CA ALA A 165 -6.70 8.64 0.21
C ALA A 165 -7.86 9.61 0.43
N PRO A 166 -8.35 9.90 1.66
CA PRO A 166 -9.42 10.88 1.83
C PRO A 166 -9.04 12.26 1.29
N ALA A 167 -7.79 12.71 1.47
CA ALA A 167 -7.33 13.97 0.89
C ALA A 167 -7.31 13.94 -0.65
N LEU A 168 -6.95 12.82 -1.27
CA LEU A 168 -6.98 12.67 -2.73
C LEU A 168 -8.40 12.51 -3.28
N LEU A 169 -9.31 11.93 -2.51
CA LEU A 169 -10.72 11.82 -2.87
C LEU A 169 -11.39 13.21 -2.93
N THR A 170 -11.05 14.13 -2.01
CA THR A 170 -11.58 15.52 -2.09
C THR A 170 -10.98 16.33 -3.25
N LEU A 171 -9.94 15.80 -3.90
CA LEU A 171 -9.27 16.41 -5.05
C LEU A 171 -9.64 15.72 -6.38
N ASP A 172 -10.65 14.84 -6.37
CA ASP A 172 -11.08 14.06 -7.53
C ASP A 172 -9.91 13.32 -8.23
N ALA A 173 -8.95 12.84 -7.43
CA ALA A 173 -7.76 12.21 -7.96
C ALA A 173 -8.07 10.94 -8.75
N GLU A 174 -7.26 10.68 -9.77
CA GLU A 174 -7.29 9.44 -10.54
C GLU A 174 -6.06 8.59 -10.23
N VAL A 175 -6.24 7.27 -10.19
CA VAL A 175 -5.14 6.31 -10.10
C VAL A 175 -4.83 5.72 -11.47
N GLU A 176 -3.55 5.62 -11.78
CA GLU A 176 -3.07 4.94 -12.97
C GLU A 176 -2.46 3.59 -12.58
N ILE A 177 -2.98 2.51 -13.17
CA ILE A 177 -2.60 1.14 -12.85
C ILE A 177 -2.03 0.47 -14.09
N THR A 178 -0.82 -0.07 -13.97
CA THR A 178 -0.23 -0.96 -14.97
C THR A 178 -0.39 -2.40 -14.50
N GLY A 179 -0.94 -3.27 -15.36
CA GLY A 179 -1.08 -4.70 -15.09
C GLY A 179 -0.91 -5.54 -16.36
N PRO A 180 -1.19 -6.86 -16.32
CA PRO A 180 -0.96 -7.76 -17.45
C PRO A 180 -1.74 -7.38 -18.72
N ARG A 181 -2.86 -6.65 -18.58
CA ARG A 181 -3.70 -6.14 -19.68
C ARG A 181 -3.33 -4.72 -20.12
N GLY A 182 -2.17 -4.22 -19.72
CA GLY A 182 -1.70 -2.87 -20.00
C GLY A 182 -2.06 -1.85 -18.93
N ARG A 183 -1.98 -0.57 -19.32
CA ARG A 183 -2.21 0.59 -18.45
C ARG A 183 -3.66 1.03 -18.53
N ARG A 184 -4.25 1.37 -17.38
CA ARG A 184 -5.59 1.96 -17.26
C ARG A 184 -5.61 3.05 -16.19
N ARG A 185 -6.58 3.95 -16.29
CA ARG A 185 -6.85 5.00 -15.29
C ARG A 185 -8.27 4.84 -14.79
N LEU A 186 -8.50 5.13 -13.51
CA LEU A 186 -9.84 5.22 -12.93
C LEU A 186 -9.87 6.25 -11.80
N PRO A 187 -11.04 6.82 -11.47
CA PRO A 187 -11.20 7.65 -10.28
C PRO A 187 -10.78 6.89 -9.02
N LEU A 188 -10.07 7.55 -8.09
CA LEU A 188 -9.66 6.94 -6.82
C LEU A 188 -10.86 6.42 -6.01
N ALA A 189 -12.03 7.05 -6.13
CA ALA A 189 -13.27 6.62 -5.51
C ALA A 189 -13.70 5.19 -5.91
N GLN A 190 -13.24 4.70 -7.06
CA GLN A 190 -13.51 3.35 -7.57
C GLN A 190 -12.35 2.36 -7.31
N PHE A 191 -11.27 2.81 -6.67
CA PHE A 191 -10.09 1.99 -6.42
C PHE A 191 -10.28 1.03 -5.24
N TYR A 192 -11.08 1.43 -4.25
CA TYR A 192 -11.28 0.68 -3.00
C TYR A 192 -12.50 -0.24 -3.07
N LEU A 193 -12.36 -1.42 -2.50
CA LEU A 193 -13.46 -2.33 -2.19
C LEU A 193 -13.85 -2.14 -0.73
N ASN A 194 -15.15 -2.22 -0.43
CA ASN A 194 -15.66 -2.13 0.94
C ASN A 194 -15.70 -3.52 1.59
N ASP A 195 -14.54 -4.18 1.60
CA ASP A 195 -14.29 -5.42 2.31
C ASP A 195 -13.00 -5.27 3.15
N GLY A 196 -13.02 -5.76 4.39
CA GLY A 196 -11.82 -5.73 5.24
C GLY A 196 -10.75 -6.75 4.82
N MET A 197 -10.85 -7.32 3.62
CA MET A 197 -10.07 -8.46 3.15
C MET A 197 -8.73 -8.06 2.55
#